data_AF-A0A3S4GI70-F1
#
_entry.id   AF-A0A3S4GI70-F1
#
_cell.length_a   1.000
_cell.length_b   1.000
_cell.length_c   1.000
_cell.angle_alpha   90.00
_cell.angle_beta   90.00
_cell.angle_gamma   90.00
#
_symmetry.space_group_name_H-M   'P 1'
#
loop_
_entity.id
_entity.type
_entity.pdbx_description
1 polymer ?
#
loop_
_entity_poly.entity_id
_entity_poly.type
_entity_poly.pdbx_seq_one_letter_code
_entity_poly.pdbx_strand_id
1 'polypeptide(L)'
;MTSQSATTQPVRFSFGDSPALADSLLALVLAGKKTATCGALRDFGGDNEPLPQVGRRDIVLNGAGEEACVIETLSVETMAFDAIPASFTDREGEGPYAEWRAGHEAYFARNGGFSPDMDIVCETFRLVTVLPAGREVYNKVATPIFVVTDIESDGPTPLHNSMLSFASVAITADGTRHGEFEAVLTPRADRSQNQMTMDWWATQPEAWKAATSGAEDPAIVMPRFADWVDSLPGPKVFVAAPMIFDGLWMDHYLDEFACTRVLSGPFKGRQIFRGGGICLYTMAGTLRGAPYLDWGMSKLPSEFYGHIAHTHKAVDDARGFANVLVELFKLSSALPPITGSKSDFR
;
A
#
# COMPACT_ATOMS: atom_id res chain seq x y z
N MET A 1 26.07 4.38 -21.87
CA MET A 1 26.08 2.89 -21.84
C MET A 1 25.03 2.48 -20.83
N THR A 2 23.83 2.16 -21.31
CA THR A 2 22.76 1.60 -20.49
C THR A 2 23.18 0.18 -20.09
N SER A 3 23.39 -0.07 -18.80
CA SER A 3 23.62 -1.43 -18.31
C SER A 3 22.35 -2.23 -18.55
N GLN A 4 22.36 -3.13 -19.54
CA GLN A 4 21.41 -4.22 -19.58
C GLN A 4 21.63 -5.02 -18.30
N SER A 5 20.70 -4.90 -17.35
CA SER A 5 20.60 -5.80 -16.20
C SER A 5 20.57 -7.22 -16.76
N ALA A 6 21.61 -8.00 -16.51
CA ALA A 6 21.60 -9.42 -16.85
C ALA A 6 20.43 -10.05 -16.08
N THR A 7 19.35 -10.38 -16.78
CA THR A 7 18.20 -11.05 -16.16
C THR A 7 18.62 -12.47 -15.83
N THR A 8 19.02 -12.70 -14.59
CA THR A 8 19.15 -14.05 -14.03
C THR A 8 17.81 -14.78 -14.13
N GLN A 9 17.85 -16.04 -14.55
CA GLN A 9 16.64 -16.86 -14.64
C GLN A 9 15.94 -16.95 -13.27
N PRO A 10 14.60 -16.91 -13.24
CA PRO A 10 13.83 -17.05 -12.01
C PRO A 10 13.97 -18.47 -11.46
N VAL A 11 14.18 -18.59 -10.16
CA VAL A 11 14.06 -19.85 -9.43
C VAL A 11 12.60 -20.06 -9.02
N ARG A 12 12.15 -21.32 -8.98
CA ARG A 12 10.85 -21.74 -8.43
C ARG A 12 11.09 -22.51 -7.16
N PHE A 13 10.54 -22.05 -6.04
CA PHE A 13 10.75 -22.69 -4.75
C PHE A 13 9.52 -22.56 -3.85
N SER A 14 9.42 -23.44 -2.85
CA SER A 14 8.49 -23.31 -1.74
C SER A 14 9.26 -22.96 -0.47
N PHE A 15 8.67 -22.18 0.42
CA PHE A 15 9.23 -21.99 1.76
C PHE A 15 9.05 -23.25 2.61
N GLY A 16 10.02 -23.55 3.48
CA GLY A 16 9.95 -24.69 4.39
C GLY A 16 10.13 -26.06 3.71
N ASP A 17 9.95 -27.14 4.49
CA ASP A 17 10.20 -28.54 4.10
C ASP A 17 8.92 -29.40 4.02
N SER A 18 7.73 -28.78 4.12
CA SER A 18 6.44 -29.48 4.01
C SER A 18 5.35 -28.62 3.38
N PRO A 19 4.32 -29.21 2.75
CA PRO A 19 3.20 -28.47 2.18
C PRO A 19 2.52 -27.49 3.15
N ALA A 20 2.27 -27.94 4.38
CA ALA A 20 1.61 -27.11 5.39
C ALA A 20 2.49 -25.92 5.82
N LEU A 21 3.80 -26.13 5.95
CA LEU A 21 4.73 -25.06 6.28
C LEU A 21 4.84 -24.06 5.12
N ALA A 22 4.93 -24.55 3.87
CA ALA A 22 4.95 -23.72 2.68
C ALA A 22 3.73 -22.79 2.59
N ASP A 23 2.52 -23.31 2.82
CA ASP A 23 1.31 -22.49 2.83
C ASP A 23 1.31 -21.45 3.96
N SER A 24 1.79 -21.81 5.16
CA SER A 24 1.84 -20.89 6.30
C SER A 24 2.84 -19.74 6.08
N LEU A 25 4.01 -20.03 5.50
CA LEU A 25 5.04 -19.04 5.22
C LEU A 25 4.68 -18.17 4.01
N LEU A 26 4.08 -18.77 2.97
CA LEU A 26 3.49 -18.03 1.86
C LEU A 26 2.42 -17.04 2.35
N ALA A 27 1.57 -17.43 3.31
CA ALA A 27 0.58 -16.52 3.89
C ALA A 27 1.24 -15.31 4.57
N LEU A 28 2.39 -15.47 5.23
CA LEU A 28 3.15 -14.35 5.80
C LEU A 28 3.71 -13.42 4.71
N VAL A 29 4.20 -13.97 3.60
CA VAL A 29 4.65 -13.18 2.43
C VAL A 29 3.49 -12.39 1.84
N LEU A 30 2.35 -13.03 1.62
CA LEU A 30 1.15 -12.41 1.04
C LEU A 30 0.52 -11.37 1.98
N ALA A 31 0.69 -11.53 3.30
CA ALA A 31 0.31 -10.55 4.30
C ALA A 31 1.28 -9.35 4.37
N GLY A 32 2.44 -9.42 3.70
CA GLY A 32 3.50 -8.42 3.78
C GLY A 32 4.30 -8.46 5.09
N LYS A 33 4.13 -9.51 5.91
CA LYS A 33 4.86 -9.69 7.16
C LYS A 33 6.25 -10.30 6.93
N LYS A 34 6.33 -11.32 6.06
CA LYS A 34 7.59 -11.94 5.66
C LYS A 34 8.19 -11.17 4.48
N THR A 35 9.29 -10.49 4.74
CA THR A 35 10.10 -9.71 3.78
C THR A 35 11.59 -10.10 3.82
N ALA A 36 11.89 -11.19 4.53
CA ALA A 36 13.20 -11.81 4.61
C ALA A 36 13.06 -13.33 4.70
N THR A 37 14.09 -14.03 4.26
CA THR A 37 14.22 -15.48 4.40
C THR A 37 15.69 -15.87 4.52
N CYS A 38 15.95 -17.03 5.08
CA CYS A 38 17.31 -17.56 5.16
C CYS A 38 17.40 -19.04 4.76
N GLY A 39 18.59 -19.46 4.32
CA GLY A 39 18.89 -20.84 3.95
C GLY A 39 20.36 -21.16 4.22
N ALA A 40 20.70 -22.44 4.40
CA ALA A 40 22.08 -22.82 4.66
C ALA A 40 22.94 -22.63 3.40
N LEU A 41 24.14 -22.06 3.52
CA LEU A 41 25.03 -21.85 2.37
C LEU A 41 25.33 -23.15 1.61
N ARG A 42 25.35 -24.29 2.32
CA ARG A 42 25.56 -25.62 1.74
C ARG A 42 24.51 -26.03 0.70
N ASP A 43 23.32 -25.44 0.76
CA ASP A 43 22.20 -25.75 -0.14
C ASP A 43 22.27 -24.93 -1.43
N PHE A 44 23.27 -24.04 -1.57
CA PHE A 44 23.47 -23.19 -2.74
C PHE A 44 24.76 -23.54 -3.50
N GLY A 45 24.71 -23.38 -4.82
CA GLY A 45 25.86 -23.51 -5.73
C GLY A 45 26.13 -24.94 -6.23
N GLY A 46 27.03 -25.05 -7.21
CA GLY A 46 27.31 -26.33 -7.89
C GLY A 46 26.09 -26.86 -8.65
N ASP A 47 25.69 -28.09 -8.33
CA ASP A 47 24.48 -28.74 -8.87
C ASP A 47 23.20 -28.38 -8.08
N ASN A 48 23.31 -27.57 -7.01
CA ASN A 48 22.18 -27.12 -6.19
C ASN A 48 21.58 -25.79 -6.72
N GLU A 49 20.69 -25.18 -5.93
CA GLU A 49 20.06 -23.91 -6.26
C GLU A 49 21.11 -22.78 -6.39
N PRO A 50 21.01 -21.89 -7.39
CA PRO A 50 21.90 -20.74 -7.48
C PRO A 50 21.62 -19.75 -6.34
N LEU A 51 22.69 -19.22 -5.73
CA LEU A 51 22.61 -18.15 -4.73
C LEU A 51 21.64 -17.04 -5.17
N PRO A 52 20.80 -16.50 -4.26
CA PRO A 52 19.96 -15.35 -4.56
C PRO A 52 20.80 -14.17 -5.01
N GLN A 53 20.25 -13.36 -5.91
CA GLN A 53 20.93 -12.20 -6.48
C GLN A 53 20.03 -10.99 -6.39
N VAL A 54 20.58 -9.86 -5.96
CA VAL A 54 19.84 -8.60 -5.88
C VAL A 54 19.22 -8.27 -7.25
N GLY A 55 17.93 -7.98 -7.27
CA GLY A 55 17.13 -7.73 -8.46
C GLY A 55 16.60 -8.97 -9.16
N ARG A 56 17.00 -10.19 -8.77
CA ARG A 56 16.40 -11.43 -9.28
C ARG A 56 14.96 -11.53 -8.79
N ARG A 57 14.08 -11.98 -9.69
CA ARG A 57 12.67 -12.19 -9.41
C ARG A 57 12.35 -13.67 -9.40
N ASP A 58 12.10 -14.22 -8.23
CA ASP A 58 11.84 -15.64 -8.04
C ASP A 58 10.34 -15.90 -7.83
N ILE A 59 9.91 -17.12 -8.17
CA ILE A 59 8.52 -17.55 -8.13
C ILE A 59 8.33 -18.44 -6.91
N VAL A 60 7.46 -18.02 -5.99
CA VAL A 60 7.11 -18.78 -4.79
C VAL A 60 5.93 -19.69 -5.10
N LEU A 61 6.06 -20.97 -4.76
CA LEU A 61 5.03 -21.99 -4.90
C LEU A 61 4.26 -22.19 -3.59
N ASN A 62 2.97 -22.48 -3.67
CA ASN A 62 2.16 -22.92 -2.53
C ASN A 62 2.50 -24.37 -2.12
N GLY A 63 1.85 -24.89 -1.07
CA GLY A 63 2.03 -26.26 -0.60
C GLY A 63 1.59 -27.34 -1.60
N ALA A 64 0.80 -26.98 -2.62
CA ALA A 64 0.44 -27.85 -3.73
C ALA A 64 1.42 -27.79 -4.93
N GLY A 65 2.45 -26.95 -4.85
CA GLY A 65 3.44 -26.75 -5.92
C GLY A 65 2.97 -25.79 -7.03
N GLU A 66 1.91 -25.02 -6.82
CA GLU A 66 1.39 -24.06 -7.79
C GLU A 66 1.99 -22.67 -7.58
N GLU A 67 2.25 -21.94 -8.67
CA GLU A 67 2.87 -20.61 -8.62
C GLU A 67 1.93 -19.58 -7.95
N ALA A 68 2.31 -19.11 -6.75
CA ALA A 68 1.46 -18.30 -5.89
C ALA A 68 1.82 -16.81 -5.90
N CYS A 69 3.11 -16.48 -5.95
CA CYS A 69 3.55 -15.09 -6.10
C CYS A 69 4.96 -14.98 -6.69
N VAL A 70 5.34 -13.75 -7.05
CA VAL A 70 6.69 -13.37 -7.45
C VAL A 70 7.28 -12.43 -6.41
N ILE A 71 8.50 -12.71 -5.96
CA ILE A 71 9.28 -11.85 -5.06
C ILE A 71 10.53 -11.32 -5.77
N GLU A 72 11.05 -10.18 -5.33
CA GLU A 72 12.31 -9.61 -5.83
C GLU A 72 13.30 -9.45 -4.68
N THR A 73 14.47 -10.08 -4.80
CA THR A 73 15.55 -9.97 -3.82
C THR A 73 16.12 -8.55 -3.81
N LEU A 74 16.20 -7.95 -2.62
CA LEU A 74 16.69 -6.59 -2.39
C LEU A 74 18.10 -6.55 -1.78
N SER A 75 18.45 -7.53 -0.95
CA SER A 75 19.77 -7.68 -0.37
C SER A 75 20.08 -9.15 -0.12
N VAL A 76 21.35 -9.50 -0.14
CA VAL A 76 21.85 -10.85 0.20
C VAL A 76 23.12 -10.68 1.03
N GLU A 77 23.15 -11.34 2.18
CA GLU A 77 24.29 -11.36 3.10
C GLU A 77 24.52 -12.78 3.59
N THR A 78 25.78 -13.15 3.82
CA THR A 78 26.12 -14.44 4.46
C THR A 78 26.66 -14.17 5.85
N MET A 79 26.12 -14.84 6.86
CA MET A 79 26.58 -14.75 8.25
C MET A 79 26.38 -16.08 8.98
N ALA A 80 27.07 -16.25 10.11
CA ALA A 80 26.83 -17.39 11.00
C ALA A 80 25.41 -17.35 11.58
N PHE A 81 24.78 -18.51 11.79
CA PHE A 81 23.43 -18.59 12.37
C PHE A 81 23.28 -17.80 13.68
N ASP A 82 24.26 -17.91 14.59
CA ASP A 82 24.26 -17.17 15.87
C ASP A 82 24.49 -15.66 15.73
N ALA A 83 24.93 -15.19 14.56
CA ALA A 83 25.10 -13.77 14.28
C ALA A 83 23.84 -13.10 13.71
N ILE A 84 22.78 -13.86 13.40
CA ILE A 84 21.53 -13.33 12.83
C ILE A 84 20.84 -12.43 13.88
N PRO A 85 20.67 -11.13 13.61
CA PRO A 85 20.09 -10.20 14.56
C PRO A 85 18.56 -10.36 14.63
N ALA A 86 17.97 -10.04 15.79
CA ALA A 86 16.52 -10.06 15.97
C ALA A 86 15.77 -9.19 14.93
N SER A 87 16.38 -8.07 14.51
CA SER A 87 15.81 -7.22 13.46
C SER A 87 15.67 -7.93 12.10
N PHE A 88 16.46 -8.97 11.83
CA PHE A 88 16.29 -9.81 10.65
C PHE A 88 15.16 -10.82 10.86
N THR A 89 15.10 -11.48 12.02
CA THR A 89 14.05 -12.45 12.34
C THR A 89 12.65 -11.81 12.39
N ASP A 90 12.56 -10.55 12.84
CA ASP A 90 11.33 -9.76 12.82
C ASP A 90 10.80 -9.59 11.38
N ARG A 91 11.70 -9.52 10.38
CA ARG A 91 11.36 -9.43 8.96
C ARG A 91 10.98 -10.76 8.35
N GLU A 92 11.36 -11.88 8.96
CA GLU A 92 10.83 -13.19 8.58
C GLU A 92 9.37 -13.35 9.04
N GLY A 93 8.98 -12.68 10.13
CA GLY A 93 7.60 -12.63 10.59
C GLY A 93 7.08 -13.95 11.16
N GLU A 94 7.97 -14.88 11.50
CA GLU A 94 7.67 -16.24 11.97
C GLU A 94 7.54 -16.35 13.50
N GLY A 95 7.18 -15.25 14.15
CA GLY A 95 7.02 -15.16 15.61
C GLY A 95 8.23 -14.54 16.32
N PRO A 96 8.22 -14.53 17.66
CA PRO A 96 9.33 -14.03 18.47
C PRO A 96 10.65 -14.76 18.20
N TYR A 97 11.78 -14.08 18.42
CA TYR A 97 13.13 -14.63 18.16
C TYR A 97 13.35 -16.05 18.69
N ALA A 98 12.88 -16.37 19.90
CA ALA A 98 13.04 -17.70 20.49
C ALA A 98 12.28 -18.80 19.72
N GLU A 99 11.08 -18.50 19.21
CA GLU A 99 10.28 -19.41 18.40
C GLU A 99 10.90 -19.57 17.00
N TRP A 100 11.29 -18.46 16.37
CA TRP A 100 12.03 -18.46 15.10
C TRP A 100 13.27 -19.34 15.21
N ARG A 101 14.08 -19.14 16.27
CA ARG A 101 15.32 -19.87 16.48
C ARG A 101 15.06 -21.36 16.65
N ALA A 102 14.14 -21.74 17.54
CA ALA A 102 13.81 -23.15 17.74
C ALA A 102 13.29 -23.83 16.46
N GLY A 103 12.46 -23.11 15.67
CA GLY A 103 11.97 -23.58 14.39
C GLY A 103 13.09 -23.84 13.38
N HIS A 104 14.02 -22.89 13.26
CA HIS A 104 15.14 -22.99 12.32
C HIS A 104 16.20 -24.02 12.76
N GLU A 105 16.51 -24.12 14.06
CA GLU A 105 17.39 -25.18 14.59
C GLU A 105 16.82 -26.56 14.25
N ALA A 106 15.52 -26.75 14.45
CA ALA A 106 14.84 -28.01 14.14
C ALA A 106 14.81 -28.27 12.62
N TYR A 107 14.57 -27.24 11.80
CA TYR A 107 14.60 -27.33 10.34
C TYR A 107 15.98 -27.76 9.84
N PHE A 108 17.06 -27.05 10.22
CA PHE A 108 18.42 -27.39 9.78
C PHE A 108 18.87 -28.74 10.32
N ALA A 109 18.51 -29.12 11.55
CA ALA A 109 18.82 -30.43 12.11
C ALA A 109 18.25 -31.59 11.25
N ARG A 110 17.05 -31.42 10.69
CA ARG A 110 16.43 -32.42 9.79
C ARG A 110 16.96 -32.34 8.35
N ASN A 111 17.42 -31.17 7.92
CA ASN A 111 17.83 -30.88 6.55
C ASN A 111 19.34 -30.60 6.45
N GLY A 112 20.17 -31.58 6.83
CA GLY A 112 21.64 -31.52 6.65
C GLY A 112 22.48 -31.22 7.89
N GLY A 113 21.84 -30.94 9.03
CA GLY A 113 22.47 -30.79 10.35
C GLY A 113 22.64 -29.33 10.76
N PHE A 114 22.28 -29.04 12.01
CA PHE A 114 22.40 -27.72 12.62
C PHE A 114 23.77 -27.54 13.30
N SER A 115 24.36 -26.35 13.13
CA SER A 115 25.47 -25.86 13.95
C SER A 115 25.30 -24.35 14.17
N PRO A 116 25.55 -23.81 15.38
CA PRO A 116 25.42 -22.37 15.65
C PRO A 116 26.32 -21.47 14.77
N ASP A 117 27.43 -22.01 14.28
CA ASP A 117 28.42 -21.32 13.44
C ASP A 117 28.26 -21.61 11.94
N MET A 118 27.22 -22.33 11.51
CA MET A 118 27.00 -22.61 10.09
C MET A 118 26.71 -21.32 9.31
N ASP A 119 27.26 -21.23 8.09
CA ASP A 119 27.00 -20.11 7.20
C ASP A 119 25.55 -20.15 6.68
N ILE A 120 24.85 -19.05 6.90
CA ILE A 120 23.47 -18.82 6.48
C ILE A 120 23.47 -17.71 5.43
N VAL A 121 22.82 -17.97 4.30
CA VAL A 121 22.48 -16.97 3.30
C VAL A 121 21.18 -16.32 3.74
N CYS A 122 21.27 -15.05 4.11
CA CYS A 122 20.16 -14.20 4.51
C CYS A 122 19.80 -13.28 3.35
N GLU A 123 18.58 -13.38 2.84
CA GLU A 123 18.08 -12.43 1.84
C GLU A 123 16.89 -11.63 2.36
N THR A 124 16.77 -10.41 1.84
CA THR A 124 15.56 -9.62 1.99
C THR A 124 14.90 -9.44 0.65
N PHE A 125 13.58 -9.36 0.61
CA PHE A 125 12.83 -9.30 -0.63
C PHE A 125 11.56 -8.44 -0.49
N ARG A 126 10.98 -8.08 -1.63
CA ARG A 126 9.62 -7.51 -1.72
C ARG A 126 8.71 -8.39 -2.56
N LEU A 127 7.44 -8.44 -2.19
CA LEU A 127 6.39 -9.02 -3.04
C LEU A 127 6.18 -8.13 -4.27
N VAL A 128 6.30 -8.70 -5.46
CA VAL A 128 6.12 -8.00 -6.74
C VAL A 128 4.71 -8.21 -7.27
N THR A 129 4.28 -9.46 -7.36
CA THR A 129 3.01 -9.84 -7.98
C THR A 129 2.40 -11.03 -7.26
N VAL A 130 1.08 -10.99 -7.04
CA VAL A 130 0.29 -12.14 -6.59
C VAL A 130 -0.27 -12.86 -7.82
N LEU A 131 0.07 -14.14 -7.96
CA LEU A 131 -0.38 -15.01 -9.05
C LEU A 131 -1.72 -15.66 -8.71
N PRO A 132 -2.42 -16.30 -9.68
CA PRO A 132 -3.76 -16.85 -9.47
C PRO A 132 -3.87 -17.77 -8.26
N ALA A 133 -2.92 -18.69 -8.04
CA ALA A 133 -2.96 -19.65 -6.92
C ALA A 133 -2.79 -18.97 -5.54
N GLY A 134 -2.12 -17.82 -5.47
CA GLY A 134 -1.97 -17.06 -4.23
C GLY A 134 -3.13 -16.11 -3.94
N ARG A 135 -4.05 -15.89 -4.89
CA ARG A 135 -5.03 -14.79 -4.80
C ARG A 135 -6.06 -14.98 -3.70
N GLU A 136 -6.52 -16.20 -3.48
CA GLU A 136 -7.48 -16.51 -2.43
C GLU A 136 -6.89 -16.24 -1.05
N VAL A 137 -5.67 -16.72 -0.81
CA VAL A 137 -4.94 -16.50 0.45
C VAL A 137 -4.67 -15.01 0.64
N TYR A 138 -4.13 -14.33 -0.38
CA TYR A 138 -3.86 -12.90 -0.34
C TYR A 138 -5.09 -12.08 0.05
N ASN A 139 -6.26 -12.37 -0.52
CA ASN A 139 -7.49 -11.65 -0.20
C ASN A 139 -7.96 -11.86 1.26
N LYS A 140 -7.50 -12.94 1.93
CA LYS A 140 -7.82 -13.23 3.33
C LYS A 140 -6.81 -12.59 4.30
N VAL A 141 -5.54 -12.53 3.93
CA VAL A 141 -4.45 -12.19 4.86
C VAL A 141 -3.86 -10.79 4.65
N ALA A 142 -4.02 -10.20 3.46
CA ALA A 142 -3.43 -8.91 3.18
C ALA A 142 -4.19 -7.79 3.90
N THR A 143 -3.46 -6.93 4.59
CA THR A 143 -4.01 -5.76 5.26
C THR A 143 -4.16 -4.61 4.26
N PRO A 144 -5.37 -4.08 4.03
CA PRO A 144 -5.56 -2.93 3.15
C PRO A 144 -4.90 -1.66 3.71
N ILE A 145 -4.30 -0.89 2.81
CA ILE A 145 -3.81 0.46 3.08
C ILE A 145 -4.79 1.46 2.46
N PHE A 146 -5.36 2.31 3.31
CA PHE A 146 -6.25 3.38 2.90
C PHE A 146 -5.42 4.63 2.62
N VAL A 147 -5.54 5.16 1.40
CA VAL A 147 -4.85 6.37 0.95
C VAL A 147 -5.85 7.51 0.99
N VAL A 148 -5.89 8.19 2.13
CA VAL A 148 -6.84 9.28 2.42
C VAL A 148 -6.31 10.55 1.80
N THR A 149 -7.06 11.09 0.84
CA THR A 149 -6.60 12.16 -0.05
C THR A 149 -7.54 13.34 -0.01
N ASP A 150 -6.94 14.53 -0.03
CA ASP A 150 -7.61 15.82 -0.12
C ASP A 150 -6.90 16.69 -1.17
N ILE A 151 -7.65 17.53 -1.90
CA ILE A 151 -7.12 18.38 -2.96
C ILE A 151 -7.59 19.83 -2.80
N GLU A 152 -6.78 20.76 -3.29
CA GLU A 152 -7.13 22.17 -3.46
C GLU A 152 -7.10 22.54 -4.94
N SER A 153 -8.04 23.34 -5.43
CA SER A 153 -8.18 23.67 -6.85
C SER A 153 -8.52 25.15 -7.11
N ASP A 154 -8.32 25.59 -8.36
CA ASP A 154 -8.72 26.94 -8.81
C ASP A 154 -10.16 27.00 -9.36
N GLY A 155 -10.94 25.93 -9.13
CA GLY A 155 -12.35 25.87 -9.47
C GLY A 155 -12.99 24.49 -9.32
N PRO A 156 -14.24 24.33 -9.76
CA PRO A 156 -15.07 23.19 -9.37
C PRO A 156 -14.82 21.90 -10.17
N THR A 157 -14.16 21.94 -11.34
CA THR A 157 -14.05 20.74 -12.20
C THR A 157 -12.68 20.59 -12.87
N PRO A 158 -12.14 19.36 -12.99
CA PRO A 158 -10.87 19.11 -13.69
C PRO A 158 -10.93 19.37 -15.20
N LEU A 159 -12.13 19.51 -15.77
CA LEU A 159 -12.33 19.81 -17.18
C LEU A 159 -11.97 21.26 -17.52
N HIS A 160 -12.26 22.21 -16.61
CA HIS A 160 -12.09 23.64 -16.88
C HIS A 160 -11.04 24.30 -16.01
N ASN A 161 -10.73 23.71 -14.85
CA ASN A 161 -9.88 24.28 -13.81
C ASN A 161 -8.62 23.44 -13.58
N SER A 162 -7.68 23.96 -12.78
CA SER A 162 -6.48 23.25 -12.34
C SER A 162 -6.57 22.80 -10.88
N MET A 163 -5.95 21.65 -10.59
CA MET A 163 -5.62 21.24 -9.24
C MET A 163 -4.36 22.00 -8.84
N LEU A 164 -4.39 22.64 -7.68
CA LEU A 164 -3.32 23.49 -7.17
C LEU A 164 -2.43 22.73 -6.19
N SER A 165 -3.00 21.90 -5.33
CA SER A 165 -2.24 21.03 -4.44
C SER A 165 -3.04 19.81 -4.05
N PHE A 166 -2.37 18.78 -3.57
CA PHE A 166 -3.01 17.63 -2.94
C PHE A 166 -2.10 17.00 -1.91
N ALA A 167 -2.70 16.25 -0.99
CA ALA A 167 -1.97 15.41 -0.08
C ALA A 167 -2.69 14.10 0.18
N SER A 168 -1.92 13.08 0.51
CA SER A 168 -2.42 11.76 0.88
C SER A 168 -1.77 11.25 2.16
N VAL A 169 -2.57 10.65 3.03
CA VAL A 169 -2.10 9.91 4.22
C VAL A 169 -2.40 8.43 4.01
N ALA A 170 -1.36 7.59 4.05
CA ALA A 170 -1.48 6.13 3.96
C ALA A 170 -1.62 5.54 5.37
N ILE A 171 -2.74 4.86 5.63
CA ILE A 171 -3.09 4.35 6.96
C ILE A 171 -3.83 3.01 6.90
N THR A 172 -3.67 2.16 7.89
CA THR A 172 -4.50 0.94 8.09
C THR A 172 -5.77 1.25 8.88
N ALA A 173 -6.71 0.30 8.91
CA ALA A 173 -7.97 0.46 9.65
C ALA A 173 -7.79 0.67 11.17
N ASP A 174 -6.68 0.22 11.74
CA ASP A 174 -6.34 0.42 13.16
C ASP A 174 -5.62 1.74 13.45
N GLY A 175 -5.28 2.52 12.41
CA GLY A 175 -4.61 3.80 12.53
C GLY A 175 -3.09 3.76 12.35
N THR A 176 -2.48 2.60 12.07
CA THR A 176 -1.04 2.52 11.77
C THR A 176 -0.71 3.28 10.49
N ARG A 177 0.20 4.26 10.58
CA ARG A 177 0.61 5.11 9.45
C ARG A 177 1.72 4.44 8.64
N HIS A 178 1.61 4.51 7.31
CA HIS A 178 2.57 3.97 6.35
C HIS A 178 3.29 5.05 5.53
N GLY A 179 2.88 6.32 5.64
CA GLY A 179 3.53 7.44 5.00
C GLY A 179 2.56 8.56 4.65
N GLU A 180 3.11 9.67 4.20
CA GLU A 180 2.38 10.81 3.68
C GLU A 180 3.01 11.28 2.37
N PHE A 181 2.20 11.82 1.47
CA PHE A 181 2.64 12.47 0.25
C PHE A 181 1.95 13.83 0.16
N GLU A 182 2.68 14.87 -0.19
CA GLU A 182 2.16 16.22 -0.38
C GLU A 182 2.81 16.81 -1.63
N ALA A 183 2.03 17.53 -2.43
CA ALA A 183 2.55 18.27 -3.56
C ALA A 183 1.72 19.49 -3.90
N VAL A 184 2.42 20.51 -4.40
CA VAL A 184 1.85 21.70 -5.03
C VAL A 184 2.13 21.61 -6.53
N LEU A 185 1.12 21.91 -7.34
CA LEU A 185 1.12 21.70 -8.77
C LEU A 185 1.08 23.02 -9.54
N THR A 186 1.84 23.11 -10.62
CA THR A 186 1.71 24.25 -11.54
C THR A 186 0.35 24.16 -12.23
N PRO A 187 -0.44 25.25 -12.29
CA PRO A 187 -1.69 25.27 -13.03
C PRO A 187 -1.49 24.89 -14.50
N ARG A 188 -2.44 24.16 -15.06
CA ARG A 188 -2.37 23.76 -16.46
C ARG A 188 -2.60 24.95 -17.37
N ALA A 189 -1.79 25.10 -18.41
CA ALA A 189 -1.90 26.20 -19.36
C ALA A 189 -3.20 26.16 -20.21
N ASP A 190 -3.85 25.00 -20.30
CA ASP A 190 -5.10 24.76 -21.03
C ASP A 190 -6.34 24.84 -20.13
N ARG A 191 -6.23 25.46 -18.95
CA ARG A 191 -7.30 25.62 -17.96
C ARG A 191 -7.45 27.09 -17.56
N SER A 192 -8.63 27.44 -17.03
CA SER A 192 -8.99 28.80 -16.63
C SER A 192 -9.55 28.80 -15.22
N GLN A 193 -9.13 29.76 -14.40
CA GLN A 193 -9.63 29.91 -13.02
C GLN A 193 -11.12 30.23 -12.98
N ASN A 194 -11.80 29.74 -11.94
CA ASN A 194 -13.20 30.05 -11.68
C ASN A 194 -13.31 31.28 -10.75
N GLN A 195 -14.02 32.33 -11.18
CA GLN A 195 -14.11 33.59 -10.43
C GLN A 195 -14.61 33.40 -8.99
N MET A 196 -15.68 32.62 -8.77
CA MET A 196 -16.24 32.40 -7.43
C MET A 196 -15.25 31.70 -6.51
N THR A 197 -14.46 30.78 -7.05
CA THR A 197 -13.40 30.08 -6.30
C THR A 197 -12.26 31.03 -5.96
N MET A 198 -11.88 31.89 -6.90
CA MET A 198 -10.85 32.91 -6.67
C MET A 198 -11.28 33.98 -5.65
N ASP A 199 -12.55 34.37 -5.66
CA ASP A 199 -13.14 35.28 -4.66
C ASP A 199 -13.07 34.65 -3.26
N TRP A 200 -13.29 33.34 -3.14
CA TRP A 200 -13.12 32.61 -1.88
C TRP A 200 -11.64 32.53 -1.46
N TRP A 201 -10.72 32.22 -2.38
CA TRP A 201 -9.28 32.19 -2.11
C TRP A 201 -8.74 33.52 -1.60
N ALA A 202 -9.29 34.65 -2.07
CA ALA A 202 -8.96 35.98 -1.56
C ALA A 202 -9.26 36.15 -0.06
N THR A 203 -10.16 35.33 0.50
CA THR A 203 -10.46 35.29 1.95
C THR A 203 -9.52 34.36 2.74
N GLN A 204 -8.73 33.52 2.07
CA GLN A 204 -7.87 32.48 2.67
C GLN A 204 -6.39 32.63 2.25
N PRO A 205 -5.73 33.74 2.58
CA PRO A 205 -4.39 34.05 2.05
C PRO A 205 -3.29 33.05 2.46
N GLU A 206 -3.38 32.48 3.66
CA GLU A 206 -2.40 31.50 4.13
C GLU A 206 -2.56 30.14 3.43
N ALA A 207 -3.80 29.69 3.26
CA ALA A 207 -4.13 28.47 2.53
C ALA A 207 -3.78 28.62 1.04
N TRP A 208 -4.11 29.76 0.43
CA TRP A 208 -3.70 30.06 -0.95
C TRP A 208 -2.18 29.97 -1.14
N LYS A 209 -1.42 30.56 -0.21
CA LYS A 209 0.05 30.48 -0.24
C LYS A 209 0.53 29.04 -0.15
N ALA A 210 -0.05 28.23 0.73
CA ALA A 210 0.29 26.81 0.87
C ALA A 210 -0.03 26.02 -0.42
N ALA A 211 -1.20 26.27 -1.02
CA ALA A 211 -1.65 25.60 -2.23
C ALA A 211 -0.93 26.04 -3.52
N THR A 212 -0.05 27.04 -3.50
CA THR A 212 0.57 27.60 -4.72
C THR A 212 2.09 27.81 -4.65
N SER A 213 2.69 27.82 -3.46
CA SER A 213 4.12 28.06 -3.31
C SER A 213 4.93 26.80 -3.63
N GLY A 214 5.99 26.94 -4.43
CA GLY A 214 6.89 25.82 -4.75
C GLY A 214 6.29 24.79 -5.71
N ALA A 215 5.34 25.21 -6.53
CA ALA A 215 4.65 24.37 -7.50
C ALA A 215 5.60 23.61 -8.45
N GLU A 216 5.34 22.32 -8.62
CA GLU A 216 6.03 21.42 -9.55
C GLU A 216 5.10 21.01 -10.72
N ASP A 217 5.69 20.60 -11.84
CA ASP A 217 4.92 20.14 -13.01
C ASP A 217 4.13 18.84 -12.68
N PRO A 218 2.80 18.79 -12.90
CA PRO A 218 2.00 17.57 -12.75
C PRO A 218 2.57 16.35 -13.49
N ALA A 219 3.21 16.55 -14.65
CA ALA A 219 3.84 15.47 -15.43
C ALA A 219 5.02 14.81 -14.69
N ILE A 220 5.60 15.47 -13.69
CA ILE A 220 6.65 14.92 -12.81
C ILE A 220 6.03 14.37 -11.53
N VAL A 221 5.10 15.13 -10.92
CA VAL A 221 4.55 14.81 -9.61
C VAL A 221 3.63 13.58 -9.64
N MET A 222 2.75 13.47 -10.64
CA MET A 222 1.75 12.40 -10.65
C MET A 222 2.35 11.00 -10.83
N PRO A 223 3.36 10.78 -11.71
CA PRO A 223 4.11 9.52 -11.71
C PRO A 223 4.80 9.23 -10.37
N ARG A 224 5.42 10.24 -9.74
CA ARG A 224 6.07 10.10 -8.43
C ARG A 224 5.08 9.70 -7.34
N PHE A 225 3.87 10.26 -7.36
CA PHE A 225 2.79 9.86 -6.47
C PHE A 225 2.32 8.42 -6.72
N ALA A 226 2.12 8.03 -7.99
CA ALA A 226 1.75 6.66 -8.34
C ALA A 226 2.81 5.65 -7.90
N ASP A 227 4.10 5.97 -8.06
CA ASP A 227 5.22 5.15 -7.59
C ASP A 227 5.24 5.03 -6.06
N TRP A 228 4.94 6.13 -5.36
CA TRP A 228 4.78 6.11 -3.90
C TRP A 228 3.62 5.19 -3.48
N VAL A 229 2.44 5.28 -4.11
CA VAL A 229 1.31 4.38 -3.82
C VAL A 229 1.65 2.92 -4.10
N ASP A 230 2.35 2.63 -5.20
CA ASP A 230 2.79 1.27 -5.52
C ASP A 230 3.77 0.71 -4.49
N SER A 231 4.64 1.57 -3.94
CA SER A 231 5.60 1.20 -2.90
C SER A 231 4.97 0.84 -1.56
N LEU A 232 3.73 1.29 -1.29
CA LEU A 232 3.02 0.93 -0.05
C LEU A 232 2.75 -0.58 -0.01
N PRO A 233 2.69 -1.20 1.18
CA PRO A 233 2.36 -2.61 1.31
C PRO A 233 0.88 -2.87 1.01
N GLY A 234 0.51 -4.15 0.86
CA GLY A 234 -0.89 -4.57 0.79
C GLY A 234 -1.70 -4.01 -0.40
N PRO A 235 -3.02 -4.27 -0.43
CA PRO A 235 -3.91 -3.67 -1.41
C PRO A 235 -4.24 -2.22 -0.99
N LYS A 236 -4.17 -1.29 -1.94
CA LYS A 236 -4.43 0.13 -1.67
C LYS A 236 -5.86 0.50 -2.03
N VAL A 237 -6.50 1.29 -1.18
CA VAL A 237 -7.89 1.76 -1.34
C VAL A 237 -7.87 3.27 -1.26
N PHE A 238 -8.36 3.94 -2.31
CA PHE A 238 -8.45 5.40 -2.33
C PHE A 238 -9.61 5.87 -1.43
N VAL A 239 -9.39 6.93 -0.65
CA VAL A 239 -10.38 7.50 0.28
C VAL A 239 -10.40 9.02 0.13
N ALA A 240 -11.59 9.63 0.12
CA ALA A 240 -11.78 11.06 -0.10
C ALA A 240 -13.04 11.62 0.58
N ALA A 241 -13.11 12.95 0.71
CA ALA A 241 -14.15 13.67 1.43
C ALA A 241 -14.56 14.99 0.74
N PRO A 242 -15.39 14.95 -0.31
CA PRO A 242 -16.10 13.78 -0.86
C PRO A 242 -15.41 13.12 -2.06
N MET A 243 -15.64 11.81 -2.22
CA MET A 243 -15.16 11.05 -3.39
C MET A 243 -15.53 11.69 -4.74
N ILE A 244 -16.70 12.31 -4.84
CA ILE A 244 -17.17 12.91 -6.10
C ILE A 244 -16.52 14.27 -6.41
N PHE A 245 -15.67 14.79 -5.52
CA PHE A 245 -14.86 15.97 -5.77
C PHE A 245 -13.38 15.56 -5.89
N ASP A 246 -12.72 15.21 -4.78
CA ASP A 246 -11.30 14.89 -4.75
C ASP A 246 -10.95 13.71 -5.66
N GLY A 247 -11.82 12.69 -5.65
CA GLY A 247 -11.65 11.51 -6.49
C GLY A 247 -11.68 11.83 -7.98
N LEU A 248 -12.52 12.76 -8.43
CA LEU A 248 -12.56 13.14 -9.86
C LEU A 248 -11.31 13.91 -10.30
N TRP A 249 -10.78 14.77 -9.43
CA TRP A 249 -9.52 15.48 -9.67
C TRP A 249 -8.34 14.52 -9.75
N MET A 250 -8.20 13.65 -8.74
CA MET A 250 -7.12 12.68 -8.69
C MET A 250 -7.21 11.66 -9.83
N ASP A 251 -8.41 11.19 -10.18
CA ASP A 251 -8.61 10.26 -11.30
C ASP A 251 -8.18 10.88 -12.62
N HIS A 252 -8.59 12.14 -12.88
CA HIS A 252 -8.22 12.87 -14.09
C HIS A 252 -6.71 13.11 -14.20
N TYR A 253 -6.06 13.56 -13.11
CA TYR A 253 -4.63 13.85 -13.12
C TYR A 253 -3.78 12.58 -13.21
N LEU A 254 -4.19 11.49 -12.57
CA LEU A 254 -3.51 10.19 -12.72
C LEU A 254 -3.65 9.64 -14.15
N ASP A 255 -4.81 9.78 -14.79
CA ASP A 255 -5.05 9.29 -16.15
C ASP A 255 -4.17 10.05 -17.15
N GLU A 256 -4.17 11.38 -17.04
CA GLU A 256 -3.42 12.28 -17.92
C GLU A 256 -1.91 12.12 -17.77
N PHE A 257 -1.40 12.09 -16.53
CA PHE A 257 0.04 12.27 -16.27
C PHE A 257 0.76 11.00 -15.82
N ALA A 258 0.06 9.98 -15.34
CA ALA A 258 0.68 8.79 -14.73
C ALA A 258 0.23 7.45 -15.35
N CYS A 259 -0.59 7.49 -16.43
CA CYS A 259 -1.12 6.32 -17.11
C CYS A 259 -1.78 5.30 -16.15
N THR A 260 -2.46 5.81 -15.13
CA THR A 260 -3.19 5.03 -14.12
C THR A 260 -4.40 5.82 -13.63
N ARG A 261 -5.23 5.27 -12.74
CA ARG A 261 -6.50 5.89 -12.33
C ARG A 261 -6.82 5.61 -10.87
N VAL A 262 -7.68 6.45 -10.29
CA VAL A 262 -8.30 6.19 -8.98
C VAL A 262 -9.30 5.05 -9.13
N LEU A 263 -10.23 5.19 -10.08
CA LEU A 263 -11.28 4.21 -10.31
C LEU A 263 -10.75 3.08 -11.19
N SER A 264 -10.54 1.92 -10.58
CA SER A 264 -10.20 0.71 -11.33
C SER A 264 -11.35 0.25 -12.23
N GLY A 265 -11.06 -0.13 -13.47
CA GLY A 265 -12.00 -0.73 -14.42
C GLY A 265 -11.38 -1.93 -15.14
N PRO A 266 -12.09 -2.61 -16.06
CA PRO A 266 -11.60 -3.80 -16.79
C PRO A 266 -10.50 -3.49 -17.83
N PHE A 267 -9.76 -2.39 -17.64
CA PHE A 267 -8.83 -1.85 -18.60
C PHE A 267 -7.43 -2.44 -18.40
N LYS A 268 -6.72 -2.68 -19.50
CA LYS A 268 -5.32 -3.10 -19.49
C LYS A 268 -4.46 -1.87 -19.14
N GLY A 269 -3.77 -1.86 -17.99
CA GLY A 269 -2.91 -0.74 -17.58
C GLY A 269 -2.35 -0.89 -16.17
N ARG A 270 -1.58 0.12 -15.70
CA ARG A 270 -1.10 0.22 -14.32
C ARG A 270 -2.30 0.44 -13.40
N GLN A 271 -2.49 -0.42 -12.39
CA GLN A 271 -3.58 -0.30 -11.41
C GLN A 271 -3.00 -0.15 -10.01
N ILE A 272 -3.09 1.05 -9.44
CA ILE A 272 -2.52 1.35 -8.12
C ILE A 272 -3.54 1.26 -6.98
N PHE A 273 -4.84 1.34 -7.27
CA PHE A 273 -5.94 1.19 -6.29
C PHE A 273 -6.85 0.00 -6.59
N ARG A 274 -7.50 -0.54 -5.56
CA ARG A 274 -8.51 -1.61 -5.67
C ARG A 274 -9.90 -1.14 -5.26
N GLY A 275 -10.91 -1.61 -5.99
CA GLY A 275 -12.32 -1.36 -5.69
C GLY A 275 -12.78 0.04 -6.10
N GLY A 276 -13.92 0.47 -5.57
CA GLY A 276 -14.52 1.78 -5.85
C GLY A 276 -14.07 2.92 -4.93
N GLY A 277 -13.16 2.65 -3.99
CA GLY A 277 -12.74 3.58 -2.95
C GLY A 277 -13.80 3.84 -1.86
N ILE A 278 -13.49 4.73 -0.92
CA ILE A 278 -14.37 5.11 0.20
C ILE A 278 -14.67 6.60 0.17
N CYS A 279 -15.96 6.94 0.12
CA CYS A 279 -16.43 8.31 0.34
C CYS A 279 -16.71 8.51 1.84
N LEU A 280 -15.94 9.38 2.50
CA LEU A 280 -16.11 9.62 3.94
C LEU A 280 -17.46 10.23 4.28
N TYR A 281 -18.03 11.09 3.43
CA TYR A 281 -19.39 11.62 3.61
C TYR A 281 -20.41 10.50 3.73
N THR A 282 -20.38 9.55 2.79
CA THR A 282 -21.31 8.41 2.76
C THR A 282 -21.11 7.49 3.96
N MET A 283 -19.86 7.13 4.27
CA MET A 283 -19.54 6.24 5.39
C MET A 283 -19.91 6.87 6.74
N ALA A 284 -19.53 8.13 6.96
CA ALA A 284 -19.84 8.87 8.18
C ALA A 284 -21.33 9.11 8.36
N GLY A 285 -22.03 9.53 7.30
CA GLY A 285 -23.48 9.72 7.34
C GLY A 285 -24.24 8.45 7.70
N THR A 286 -23.88 7.34 7.05
CA THR A 286 -24.51 6.03 7.26
C THR A 286 -24.23 5.47 8.65
N LEU A 287 -22.96 5.43 9.09
CA LEU A 287 -22.59 4.81 10.36
C LEU A 287 -23.07 5.61 11.58
N ARG A 288 -23.27 6.93 11.46
CA ARG A 288 -23.90 7.74 12.50
C ARG A 288 -25.42 7.61 12.55
N GLY A 289 -26.05 7.03 11.53
CA GLY A 289 -27.50 7.04 11.37
C GLY A 289 -28.08 8.45 11.21
N ALA A 290 -27.31 9.40 10.67
CA ALA A 290 -27.73 10.79 10.51
C ALA A 290 -28.72 10.93 9.33
N PRO A 291 -29.68 11.89 9.38
CA PRO A 291 -30.47 12.26 8.22
C PRO A 291 -29.57 12.65 7.04
N TYR A 292 -29.95 12.32 5.81
CA TYR A 292 -29.10 12.51 4.62
C TYR A 292 -28.56 13.94 4.47
N LEU A 293 -29.37 14.96 4.76
CA LEU A 293 -28.96 16.37 4.65
C LEU A 293 -27.93 16.80 5.72
N ASP A 294 -27.66 15.95 6.72
CA ASP A 294 -26.66 16.17 7.78
C ASP A 294 -25.39 15.33 7.60
N TRP A 295 -25.16 14.78 6.41
CA TRP A 295 -23.97 13.96 6.10
C TRP A 295 -22.70 14.78 5.84
N GLY A 296 -22.77 16.11 5.87
CA GLY A 296 -21.60 16.97 5.69
C GLY A 296 -20.52 16.78 6.76
N MET A 297 -19.26 16.86 6.36
CA MET A 297 -18.11 16.59 7.25
C MET A 297 -18.03 17.60 8.41
N SER A 298 -18.49 18.84 8.23
CA SER A 298 -18.60 19.84 9.30
C SER A 298 -19.57 19.44 10.43
N LYS A 299 -20.38 18.40 10.23
CA LYS A 299 -21.29 17.86 11.25
C LYS A 299 -20.64 16.78 12.12
N LEU A 300 -19.42 16.36 11.82
CA LEU A 300 -18.70 15.38 12.64
C LEU A 300 -18.09 16.03 13.89
N PRO A 301 -18.06 15.32 15.02
CA PRO A 301 -17.40 15.82 16.22
C PRO A 301 -15.89 16.01 16.01
N SER A 302 -15.31 17.03 16.66
CA SER A 302 -13.88 17.37 16.51
C SER A 302 -12.92 16.24 16.91
N GLU A 303 -13.35 15.38 17.84
CA GLU A 303 -12.60 14.22 18.29
C GLU A 303 -12.42 13.17 17.18
N PHE A 304 -13.33 13.09 16.20
CA PHE A 304 -13.15 12.21 15.04
C PHE A 304 -11.97 12.67 14.18
N TYR A 305 -11.70 13.97 14.15
CA TYR A 305 -10.55 14.53 13.44
C TYR A 305 -9.25 14.44 14.25
N GLY A 306 -9.28 13.89 15.46
CA GLY A 306 -8.15 13.95 16.39
C GLY A 306 -7.79 15.38 16.79
N HIS A 307 -8.76 16.29 16.78
CA HIS A 307 -8.59 17.74 17.02
C HIS A 307 -7.63 18.45 16.05
N ILE A 308 -7.38 17.86 14.87
CA ILE A 308 -6.68 18.53 13.78
C ILE A 308 -7.63 19.57 13.17
N ALA A 309 -7.16 20.81 13.04
CA ALA A 309 -7.94 21.89 12.46
C ALA A 309 -8.09 21.69 10.95
N HIS A 310 -9.26 22.05 10.42
CA HIS A 310 -9.48 22.13 8.98
C HIS A 310 -8.93 23.46 8.47
N THR A 311 -7.77 23.44 7.80
CA THR A 311 -7.00 24.65 7.48
C THR A 311 -7.03 25.04 6.00
N HIS A 312 -7.66 24.22 5.14
CA HIS A 312 -7.56 24.34 3.67
C HIS A 312 -6.11 24.18 3.18
N LYS A 313 -5.35 23.38 3.92
CA LYS A 313 -4.08 22.83 3.47
C LYS A 313 -4.31 21.34 3.34
N ALA A 314 -4.19 20.83 2.11
CA ALA A 314 -4.51 19.45 1.79
C ALA A 314 -3.94 18.43 2.78
N VAL A 315 -2.70 18.64 3.28
CA VAL A 315 -2.07 17.71 4.23
C VAL A 315 -2.69 17.72 5.63
N ASP A 316 -3.08 18.89 6.15
CA ASP A 316 -3.73 18.99 7.47
C ASP A 316 -5.11 18.33 7.41
N ASP A 317 -5.83 18.57 6.31
CA ASP A 317 -7.17 18.08 6.09
C ASP A 317 -7.17 16.55 5.85
N ALA A 318 -6.27 16.05 5.01
CA ALA A 318 -6.05 14.61 4.82
C ALA A 318 -5.69 13.88 6.13
N ARG A 319 -4.90 14.51 7.02
CA ARG A 319 -4.60 13.94 8.35
C ARG A 319 -5.84 13.89 9.24
N GLY A 320 -6.65 14.96 9.26
CA GLY A 320 -7.92 14.97 9.97
C GLY A 320 -8.87 13.89 9.46
N PHE A 321 -9.01 13.76 8.14
CA PHE A 321 -9.83 12.73 7.51
C PHE A 321 -9.31 11.31 7.74
N ALA A 322 -7.99 11.12 7.86
CA ALA A 322 -7.43 9.82 8.23
C ALA A 322 -7.85 9.39 9.65
N ASN A 323 -7.89 10.33 10.60
CA ASN A 323 -8.42 10.05 11.94
C ASN A 323 -9.93 9.71 11.88
N VAL A 324 -10.70 10.46 11.07
CA VAL A 324 -12.13 10.17 10.88
C VAL A 324 -12.32 8.75 10.37
N LEU A 325 -11.56 8.33 9.35
CA LEU A 325 -11.65 6.99 8.79
C LEU A 325 -11.42 5.90 9.85
N VAL A 326 -10.43 6.08 10.73
CA VAL A 326 -10.13 5.14 11.82
C VAL A 326 -11.30 5.05 12.81
N GLU A 327 -11.87 6.18 13.22
CA GLU A 327 -13.06 6.17 14.09
C GLU A 327 -14.26 5.51 13.42
N LEU A 328 -14.46 5.72 12.12
CA LEU A 328 -15.52 5.04 11.36
C LEU A 328 -15.28 3.53 11.26
N PHE A 329 -14.04 3.07 11.14
CA PHE A 329 -13.74 1.64 11.20
C PHE A 329 -13.98 1.05 12.59
N LYS A 330 -13.67 1.77 13.66
CA LYS A 330 -14.02 1.35 15.03
C LYS A 330 -15.53 1.16 15.17
N LEU A 331 -16.32 2.14 14.72
CA LEU A 331 -17.79 2.05 14.72
C LEU A 331 -18.28 0.86 13.88
N SER A 332 -17.79 0.71 12.65
CA SER A 332 -18.17 -0.37 11.75
C SER A 332 -17.83 -1.75 12.33
N SER A 333 -16.66 -1.90 12.95
CA SER A 333 -16.21 -3.17 13.55
C SER A 333 -17.03 -3.60 14.78
N ALA A 334 -17.72 -2.67 15.44
CA ALA A 334 -18.62 -2.96 16.55
C ALA A 334 -20.00 -3.44 16.08
N LEU A 335 -20.33 -3.31 14.79
CA LEU A 335 -21.58 -3.81 14.24
C LEU A 335 -21.50 -5.31 13.96
N PRO A 336 -22.60 -6.07 14.18
CA PRO A 336 -22.65 -7.49 13.79
C PRO A 336 -22.38 -7.65 12.28
N PRO A 337 -21.47 -8.53 11.87
CA PRO A 337 -21.19 -8.74 10.46
C PRO A 337 -22.38 -9.40 9.76
N ILE A 338 -22.74 -8.88 8.58
CA ILE A 338 -23.71 -9.52 7.69
C ILE A 338 -22.91 -10.32 6.67
N THR A 339 -22.96 -11.66 6.78
CA THR A 339 -22.32 -12.55 5.80
C THR A 339 -23.21 -12.68 4.56
N GLY A 340 -22.69 -12.33 3.39
CA GLY A 340 -23.39 -12.56 2.13
C GLY A 340 -23.48 -14.05 1.78
N SER A 341 -24.60 -14.47 1.19
CA SER A 341 -24.69 -15.71 0.41
C SER A 341 -24.20 -15.46 -1.02
N LYS A 342 -23.96 -16.52 -1.81
CA LYS A 342 -23.78 -16.36 -3.27
C LYS A 342 -24.99 -15.59 -3.82
N SER A 343 -24.75 -14.38 -4.30
CA SER A 343 -25.78 -13.55 -4.92
C SER A 343 -26.19 -14.17 -6.26
N ASP A 344 -27.50 -14.32 -6.47
CA ASP A 344 -28.12 -14.64 -7.76
C ASP A 344 -28.37 -13.37 -8.61
N PHE A 345 -28.06 -12.19 -8.07
CA PHE A 345 -28.08 -10.92 -8.78
C PHE A 345 -27.02 -10.93 -9.88
N ARG A 346 -27.46 -10.95 -11.15
CA ARG A 346 -26.62 -10.93 -12.36
C ARG A 346 -26.49 -9.54 -12.93
#